data_AF-A0A933CJK2-F1
#
_entry.id   AF-A0A933CJK2-F1
#
_cell.length_a   1.000
_cell.length_b   1.000
_cell.length_c   1.000
_cell.angle_alpha   90.00
_cell.angle_beta   90.00
_cell.angle_gamma   90.00
#
_symmetry.space_group_name_H-M   'P 1'
#
loop_
_entity.id
_entity.type
_entity.pdbx_description
1 polymer ?
#
loop_
_entity_poly.entity_id
_entity_poly.type
_entity_poly.pdbx_seq_one_letter_code
_entity_poly.pdbx_strand_id
1 'polypeptide(L)' 'MEDEKKPGQRQEALAAPARLKDLVAYQDGAVVSRTLLDHKAGTVTLFAFDAGQG' A
#
# COMPACT_ATOMS: atom_id res chain seq x y z
N MET A 1 34.02 -11.43 0.24
CA MET A 1 33.02 -12.40 -0.24
C MET A 1 32.58 -13.11 1.02
N GLU A 2 31.42 -12.82 1.60
CA GLU A 2 30.11 -12.90 0.97
C GLU A 2 29.17 -11.76 1.41
N ASP A 3 28.18 -11.55 0.57
CA ASP A 3 27.50 -10.30 0.30
C ASP A 3 26.57 -9.75 1.40
N GLU A 4 26.69 -8.43 1.54
CA GLU A 4 25.70 -7.44 1.96
C GLU A 4 24.27 -7.80 1.49
N LYS A 5 23.46 -8.45 2.33
CA LYS A 5 22.00 -8.37 2.20
C LYS A 5 21.48 -7.26 3.10
N LYS A 6 21.36 -6.08 2.47
CA LYS A 6 20.62 -4.91 2.95
C LYS A 6 19.39 -5.36 3.74
N PRO A 7 19.12 -4.81 4.93
CA PRO A 7 17.89 -5.10 5.65
C PRO A 7 16.76 -4.73 4.70
N GLY A 8 16.09 -5.75 4.16
CA GLY A 8 14.97 -5.58 3.25
C GLY A 8 14.03 -4.59 3.91
N GLN A 9 13.69 -3.53 3.16
CA GLN A 9 12.85 -2.43 3.59
C GLN A 9 11.85 -2.96 4.60
N ARG A 10 12.06 -2.61 5.88
CA ARG A 10 10.97 -2.67 6.84
C ARG A 10 9.99 -1.68 6.25
N GLN A 11 9.05 -2.16 5.41
CA GLN A 11 7.81 -1.45 5.15
C GLN A 11 7.41 -1.00 6.53
N GLU A 12 7.39 0.32 6.74
CA GLU A 12 7.02 0.92 8.01
C GLU A 12 5.64 0.37 8.31
N ALA A 13 5.62 -0.77 9.00
CA ALA A 13 4.42 -1.37 9.51
C ALA A 13 3.84 -0.22 10.31
N LEU A 14 2.60 0.13 9.99
CA LEU A 14 1.81 1.10 10.72
C LEU A 14 1.81 0.60 12.17
N ALA A 15 2.81 1.02 12.93
CA ALA A 15 3.05 0.54 14.28
C ALA A 15 1.98 1.08 15.23
N ALA A 16 1.14 1.97 14.71
CA ALA A 16 -0.06 2.49 15.30
C ALA A 16 -1.25 2.30 14.34
N PRO A 17 -2.47 2.19 14.87
CA PRO A 17 -3.70 2.23 14.07
C PRO A 17 -3.73 3.43 13.14
N ALA A 18 -4.08 3.21 11.87
CA ALA A 18 -4.24 4.26 10.87
C ALA A 18 -5.62 4.19 10.23
N ARG A 19 -6.15 5.35 9.80
CA ARG A 19 -7.42 5.42 9.08
C ARG A 19 -7.14 5.14 7.60
N LEU A 20 -7.87 4.19 7.01
CA LEU A 20 -7.66 3.79 5.61
C LEU A 20 -7.76 4.95 4.62
N LYS A 21 -8.68 5.89 4.85
CA LYS A 21 -8.84 7.09 4.01
C LYS A 21 -7.61 8.01 3.96
N ASP A 22 -6.73 7.93 4.97
CA ASP A 22 -5.51 8.71 5.00
C ASP A 22 -4.36 7.98 4.28
N LEU A 23 -4.57 6.71 3.90
CA LEU A 23 -3.56 5.87 3.25
C LEU A 23 -3.68 5.87 1.72
N VAL A 24 -4.81 6.31 1.15
CA VAL A 24 -5.02 6.36 -0.31
C VAL A 24 -5.60 7.71 -0.70
N ALA A 25 -5.13 8.27 -1.81
CA ALA A 25 -5.69 9.50 -2.35
C ALA A 25 -6.98 9.20 -3.11
N TYR A 26 -7.92 10.14 -3.10
CA TYR A 26 -9.12 10.12 -3.93
C TYR A 26 -8.96 11.10 -5.08
N GLN A 27 -9.51 10.77 -6.24
CA GLN A 27 -9.54 11.64 -7.40
C GLN A 27 -10.85 11.47 -8.16
N ASP A 28 -11.50 12.59 -8.48
CA ASP A 28 -12.71 12.62 -9.31
C ASP A 28 -12.42 12.03 -10.70
N GLY A 29 -13.34 11.20 -11.19
CA GLY A 29 -13.25 10.52 -12.48
C GLY A 29 -12.19 9.41 -12.56
N ALA A 30 -11.67 8.92 -11.43
CA ALA A 30 -10.58 7.95 -11.43
C ALA A 30 -10.73 6.81 -10.41
N VAL A 31 -9.96 5.74 -10.64
CA VAL A 31 -9.64 4.70 -9.66
C VAL A 31 -8.19 4.87 -9.26
N VAL A 32 -7.95 5.07 -7.97
CA VAL A 32 -6.61 5.23 -7.38
C VAL A 32 -6.30 4.01 -6.52
N SER A 33 -5.11 3.43 -6.67
CA SER A 33 -4.69 2.28 -5.87
C SER A 33 -3.35 2.53 -5.17
N ARG A 34 -3.19 1.89 -4.01
CA ARG A 34 -1.93 1.85 -3.27
C ARG A 34 -1.70 0.45 -2.70
N THR A 35 -0.59 -0.16 -3.05
CA THR A 35 -0.14 -1.41 -2.43
C THR A 35 0.39 -1.10 -1.03
N LEU A 36 -0.21 -1.72 -0.01
CA LEU A 36 0.16 -1.55 1.40
C LEU A 36 1.15 -2.62 1.86
N LEU A 37 0.99 -3.85 1.37
CA LEU A 37 1.88 -4.97 1.64
C LEU A 37 2.11 -5.70 0.33
N ASP A 38 3.37 -5.98 0.03
CA ASP A 38 3.76 -6.87 -1.05
C ASP A 38 4.75 -7.88 -0.50
N HIS A 39 4.29 -9.12 -0.32
CA HIS A 39 5.08 -10.19 0.23
C HIS A 39 4.79 -11.50 -0.50
N LYS A 40 5.72 -12.45 -0.42
CA LYS A 40 5.60 -13.76 -1.08
C LYS A 40 4.32 -14.51 -0.71
N ALA A 41 3.80 -14.30 0.49
CA ALA A 41 2.58 -14.94 0.99
C ALA A 41 1.29 -14.28 0.47
N GLY A 42 1.38 -13.05 -0.03
CA GLY A 42 0.24 -12.29 -0.52
C GLY A 42 0.50 -10.79 -0.57
N THR A 43 -0.34 -10.12 -1.36
CA THR A 43 -0.31 -8.68 -1.59
C THR A 43 -1.61 -8.07 -1.09
N VAL A 44 -1.51 -6.94 -0.40
CA VAL A 44 -2.66 -6.16 0.05
C VAL A 44 -2.63 -4.82 -0.66
N THR A 45 -3.67 -4.54 -1.43
CA THR A 45 -3.82 -3.29 -2.18
C THR A 45 -5.11 -2.59 -1.77
N LEU A 46 -4.98 -1.32 -1.41
CA LEU A 46 -6.11 -0.44 -1.11
C LEU A 46 -6.49 0.34 -2.35
N PHE A 47 -7.80 0.48 -2.59
CA PHE A 47 -8.35 1.19 -3.74
C PHE A 47 -9.32 2.28 -3.27
N ALA A 48 -9.33 3.41 -3.98
CA ALA A 48 -10.30 4.47 -3.89
C ALA A 48 -10.95 4.67 -5.26
N PHE A 49 -12.27 4.56 -5.32
CA PHE A 49 -13.06 4.66 -6.54
C PHE A 49 -13.91 5.91 -6.47
N ASP A 50 -13.89 6.71 -7.53
CA ASP A 50 -14.91 7.71 -7.73
C ASP A 50 -16.28 7.09 -8.03
N ALA A 51 -17.35 7.86 -7.81
CA ALA A 51 -18.71 7.43 -8.11
C ALA A 51 -18.83 6.99 -9.59
N GLY A 52 -19.32 5.77 -9.80
CA GLY A 52 -19.47 5.20 -11.14
C GLY A 52 -18.21 4.54 -11.72
N GLN A 53 -17.09 4.52 -10.99
CA GLN A 53 -15.90 3.74 -11.33
C GLN A 53 -15.94 2.36 -10.65
N GLY A 54 -15.50 1.28 -11.32
CA GLY A 54 -15.53 -0.10 -10.79
C GLY A 54 -14.94 -1.14 -11.72
#